data_AF-A0A1H9UAN8-F1
#
_entry.id   AF-A0A1H9UAN8-F1
#
_cell.length_a   1.000
_cell.length_b   1.000
_cell.length_c   1.000
_cell.angle_alpha   90.00
_cell.angle_beta   90.00
_cell.angle_gamma   90.00
#
_symmetry.space_group_name_H-M   'P 1'
#
loop_
_entity.id
_entity.type
_entity.pdbx_description
1 polymer ?
#
loop_
_entity_poly.entity_id
_entity_poly.type
_entity_poly.pdbx_seq_one_letter_code
_entity_poly.pdbx_strand_id
1 'polypeptide(L)' 'MTAAYPVATQADVLSLADDYDAIVRRFANDHGELPHAHAVDAAQIAHRLAEIHEEQAEHWRRLSREHREGRTQR' A
#
# COMPACT_ATOMS: atom_id res chain seq x y z
N MET A 1 -19.82 2.96 -15.86
CA MET A 1 -18.77 3.94 -15.49
C MET A 1 -17.74 3.19 -14.67
N THR A 2 -16.65 2.75 -15.28
CA THR A 2 -15.49 2.24 -14.54
C THR A 2 -14.86 3.45 -13.85
N ALA A 3 -15.09 3.57 -12.55
CA ALA A 3 -14.34 4.52 -11.73
C ALA A 3 -12.89 4.08 -11.82
N ALA A 4 -12.09 4.82 -12.60
CA ALA A 4 -10.64 4.74 -12.50
C ALA A 4 -10.32 5.33 -11.12
N TYR A 5 -10.24 4.47 -10.11
CA TYR A 5 -9.63 4.88 -8.85
C TYR A 5 -8.23 5.37 -9.21
N PRO A 6 -7.87 6.63 -8.92
CA PRO A 6 -6.53 7.10 -9.18
C PRO A 6 -5.59 6.18 -8.41
N VAL A 7 -4.69 5.50 -9.14
CA VAL A 7 -3.64 4.69 -8.53
C VAL A 7 -2.91 5.59 -7.55
N ALA A 8 -2.87 5.18 -6.28
CA ALA A 8 -2.19 5.96 -5.24
C ALA A 8 -0.76 6.28 -5.70
N THR A 9 -0.38 7.54 -5.58
CA THR A 9 0.92 8.00 -6.03
C THR A 9 2.01 7.50 -5.09
N GLN A 10 3.25 7.48 -5.57
CA GLN A 10 4.39 7.16 -4.71
C GLN A 10 4.49 8.11 -3.50
N ALA A 11 4.07 9.36 -3.66
CA ALA A 11 4.01 10.32 -2.56
C ALA A 11 2.98 9.93 -1.49
N ASP A 12 1.82 9.40 -1.91
CA ASP A 12 0.78 8.93 -0.99
C ASP A 12 1.25 7.72 -0.17
N VAL A 13 1.95 6.78 -0.81
CA VAL A 13 2.55 5.62 -0.14
C VAL A 13 3.59 6.04 0.89
N LEU A 14 4.48 6.98 0.52
CA LEU A 14 5.51 7.48 1.42
C LEU A 14 4.91 8.23 2.62
N SER A 15 3.89 9.06 2.39
CA SER A 15 3.20 9.76 3.48
C SER A 15 2.52 8.78 4.45
N LEU A 16 1.84 7.75 3.93
CA LEU A 16 1.20 6.73 4.77
C LEU A 16 2.25 5.90 5.55
N ALA A 17 3.38 5.59 4.93
CA ALA A 17 4.48 4.90 5.60
C ALA A 17 5.08 5.76 6.72
N ASP A 18 5.28 7.05 6.48
CA ASP A 18 5.75 8.00 7.50
C ASP A 18 4.76 8.13 8.67
N ASP A 19 3.46 8.19 8.38
CA ASP A 19 2.40 8.22 9.41
C ASP A 19 2.40 6.94 10.26
N TYR A 20 2.55 5.78 9.64
CA TYR A 20 2.68 4.50 10.34
C TYR A 20 3.92 4.49 11.26
N ASP A 21 5.08 4.86 10.70
CA ASP A 21 6.35 4.92 11.44
C ASP A 21 6.26 5.90 12.62
N ALA A 22 5.60 7.04 12.43
CA ALA A 22 5.40 8.03 13.48
C ALA A 22 4.56 7.47 14.65
N ILE A 23 3.50 6.71 14.37
CA ILE A 23 2.69 6.06 15.40
C ILE A 23 3.52 5.03 16.16
N VAL A 24 4.20 4.14 15.44
CA VAL A 24 5.02 3.09 16.05
C VAL A 24 6.10 3.71 16.94
N ARG A 25 6.86 4.68 16.45
CA ARG A 25 7.95 5.31 17.21
C ARG A 25 7.48 6.07 18.44
N ARG A 26 6.28 6.66 18.39
CA ARG A 26 5.77 7.50 19.47
C ARG A 26 5.07 6.72 20.57
N PHE A 27 4.42 5.61 20.21
CA PHE A 27 3.50 4.92 21.13
C PHE A 27 3.87 3.48 21.42
N ALA A 28 4.79 2.86 20.68
CA ALA A 28 5.23 1.51 21.01
C ALA A 28 5.98 1.51 22.36
N ASN A 29 5.70 0.51 23.19
CA ASN A 29 6.46 0.26 24.41
C ASN A 29 7.80 -0.42 24.09
N ASP A 30 8.60 -0.71 25.12
CA ASP A 30 9.90 -1.38 24.98
C ASP A 30 9.81 -2.79 24.36
N HIS A 31 8.61 -3.37 24.32
CA HIS A 31 8.32 -4.67 23.69
C HIS A 31 7.76 -4.53 22.26
N GLY A 32 7.64 -3.32 21.73
CA GLY A 32 7.08 -3.06 20.40
C GLY A 32 5.55 -3.11 20.35
N GLU A 33 4.87 -3.16 21.49
CA GLU A 33 3.42 -3.22 21.56
C GLU A 33 2.82 -1.82 21.59
N LEU A 34 1.76 -1.63 20.81
CA LEU A 34 1.00 -0.39 20.77
C LEU A 34 -0.19 -0.46 21.74
N PRO A 35 -0.49 0.64 22.47
CA PRO A 35 -1.77 0.79 23.16
C PRO A 35 -2.93 0.59 22.19
N HIS A 36 -4.03 -0.02 22.66
CA HIS A 36 -5.13 -0.50 21.80
C HIS A 36 -5.62 0.52 20.76
N ALA A 37 -5.78 1.80 21.15
CA ALA A 37 -6.19 2.86 20.22
C ALA A 37 -5.18 3.05 19.07
N HIS A 38 -3.89 3.14 19.38
CA HIS A 38 -2.84 3.32 18.38
C HIS A 38 -2.56 2.05 17.58
N ALA A 39 -2.81 0.87 18.15
CA ALA A 39 -2.74 -0.39 17.42
C ALA A 39 -3.79 -0.45 16.30
N VAL A 40 -5.00 0.05 16.56
CA VAL A 40 -6.07 0.14 15.54
C VAL A 40 -5.70 1.12 14.45
N ASP A 41 -5.21 2.32 14.80
CA ASP A 41 -4.78 3.32 13.82
C ASP A 41 -3.64 2.78 12.93
N ALA A 42 -2.62 2.17 13.55
CA ALA A 42 -1.50 1.56 12.82
C ALA A 42 -1.98 0.41 11.91
N ALA A 43 -2.93 -0.41 12.38
CA ALA A 43 -3.49 -1.50 11.57
C ALA A 43 -4.28 -0.98 10.35
N GLN A 44 -5.02 0.12 10.49
CA GLN A 44 -5.73 0.74 9.37
C GLN A 44 -4.77 1.28 8.30
N ILE A 45 -3.69 1.95 8.72
CA ILE A 45 -2.67 2.46 7.81
C ILE A 45 -1.96 1.30 7.10
N ALA A 46 -1.58 0.26 7.85
CA ALA A 46 -0.95 -0.93 7.29
C ALA A 46 -1.85 -1.64 6.28
N HIS A 47 -3.16 -1.72 6.56
CA HIS A 47 -4.13 -2.29 5.63
C HIS A 47 -4.19 -1.48 4.32
N ARG A 48 -4.28 -0.16 4.41
CA ARG A 48 -4.31 0.72 3.23
C ARG A 48 -3.04 0.62 2.39
N LEU A 49 -1.87 0.52 3.03
CA LEU A 49 -0.61 0.27 2.34
C LEU A 49 -0.62 -1.07 1.60
N ALA A 50 -1.21 -2.11 2.18
CA ALA A 50 -1.34 -3.42 1.54
C ALA A 50 -2.24 -3.37 0.29
N GLU A 51 -3.39 -2.69 0.38
CA GLU A 51 -4.30 -2.51 -0.77
C GLU A 51 -3.61 -1.79 -1.93
N ILE A 52 -2.87 -0.70 -1.65
CA ILE A 52 -2.12 0.04 -2.69
C ILE A 52 -1.07 -0.87 -3.36
N HIS A 53 -0.32 -1.64 -2.56
CA HIS A 53 0.67 -2.56 -3.13
C HIS A 53 0.03 -3.67 -3.97
N GLU A 54 -1.16 -4.15 -3.59
CA GLU A 54 -1.91 -5.15 -4.36
C GLU A 54 -2.37 -4.58 -5.71
N GLU A 55 -2.95 -3.38 -5.72
CA GLU A 55 -3.34 -2.67 -6.95
C GLU A 55 -2.15 -2.44 -7.88
N GLN A 56 -1.00 -2.01 -7.34
CA GLN A 56 0.23 -1.85 -8.11
C GLN A 56 0.72 -3.20 -8.68
N ALA A 57 0.69 -4.26 -7.88
CA ALA A 57 1.08 -5.59 -8.33
C ALA A 57 0.14 -6.11 -9.44
N GLU A 58 -1.16 -5.85 -9.35
CA GLU A 58 -2.13 -6.16 -10.42
C GLU A 58 -1.84 -5.39 -11.70
N HIS A 59 -1.57 -4.09 -11.58
CA HIS A 59 -1.21 -3.24 -12.70
C HIS A 59 0.01 -3.79 -13.45
N TRP A 60 1.08 -4.12 -12.72
CA TRP A 60 2.29 -4.70 -13.32
C TRP A 60 2.06 -6.10 -13.89
N ARG A 61 1.24 -6.94 -13.24
CA ARG A 61 0.83 -8.25 -13.78
C ARG A 61 0.10 -8.09 -15.11
N ARG A 62 -0.79 -7.10 -15.23
CA ARG A 62 -1.53 -6.80 -16.46
C ARG A 62 -0.59 -6.32 -17.57
N LEU A 63 0.25 -5.33 -17.29
CA LEU A 63 1.25 -4.84 -18.26
C LEU A 63 2.17 -5.96 -18.74
N SER A 64 2.67 -6.80 -17.82
CA SER A 64 3.52 -7.93 -18.18
C SER A 64 2.80 -8.93 -19.09
N ARG A 65 1.49 -9.13 -18.91
CA ARG A 65 0.68 -10.01 -19.76
C ARG A 65 0.52 -9.41 -21.16
N GLU A 66 0.13 -8.13 -21.24
CA GLU A 66 -0.01 -7.40 -22.50
C GLU A 66 1.31 -7.37 -23.30
N HIS A 67 2.45 -7.15 -22.63
CA HIS A 67 3.78 -7.23 -23.26
C HIS A 67 4.20 -8.65 -23.69
N ARG A 68 3.68 -9.71 -23.05
CA ARG A 68 3.94 -11.09 -23.47
C ARG A 68 3.09 -11.43 -24.69
N GLU A 69 1.81 -11.11 -24.66
CA GLU A 69 0.86 -11.40 -25.73
C GLU A 69 1.16 -10.57 -27.00
N GLY A 70 1.53 -9.30 -26.84
CA GLY A 70 1.97 -8.43 -27.94
C GLY A 70 3.30 -8.83 -28.59
N ARG A 71 4.13 -9.64 -27.90
CA ARG A 71 5.33 -10.26 -28.48
C ARG A 71 5.04 -11.56 -29.24
N THR A 72 3.93 -12.23 -28.93
CA THR A 72 3.54 -13.49 -29.59
C THR A 72 2.80 -13.26 -30.91
N GLN A 73 2.29 -12.04 -31.16
CA GLN A 73 1.53 -11.69 -32.37
C GLN A 73 2.37 -10.99 -33.47
N ARG A 74 3.69 -10.95 -33.35
CA ARG A 74 4.61 -10.51 -34.42
C ARG A 74 5.41 -11.68 -34.95
#